data_AF-A0A9X3Z520-F1
#
_entry.id   AF-A0A9X3Z520-F1
#
_cell.length_a   1.000
_cell.length_b   1.000
_cell.length_c   1.000
_cell.angle_alpha   90.00
_cell.angle_beta   90.00
_cell.angle_gamma   90.00
#
_symmetry.space_group_name_H-M   'P 1'
#
loop_
_entity.id
_entity.type
_entity.pdbx_description
1 polymer ?
#
loop_
_entity_poly.entity_id
_entity_poly.type
_entity_poly.pdbx_seq_one_letter_code
_entity_poly.pdbx_strand_id
1 'polypeptide(L)'
;MGESVHCLNNEKGSATVEFIGILPFVFLILLILWQFLTGVYAVIIAQSAANEAAKVYAVTRNLDEAMNAAQHIVSSAGGGISYDSGDSYISDEGSYFTARIGVDLDLFFIPDIIKQNMAEEDKVISLGREVRGRVVH
;
A
#
# COMPACT_ATOMS: atom_id res chain seq x y z
N MET A 1 63.92 27.38 17.12
CA MET A 1 63.03 27.34 15.94
C MET A 1 63.04 25.92 15.40
N GLY A 2 61.93 25.21 15.23
CA GLY A 2 60.52 25.50 15.43
C GLY A 2 59.78 24.16 15.53
N GLU A 3 58.68 24.15 16.24
CA GLU A 3 57.83 23.01 16.50
C GLU A 3 57.26 22.42 15.20
N SER A 4 57.50 21.13 14.96
CA SER A 4 56.74 20.35 13.98
C SER A 4 55.52 19.77 14.69
N VAL A 5 54.42 20.52 14.64
CA VAL A 5 53.10 20.05 15.10
C VAL A 5 52.66 18.92 14.16
N HIS A 6 52.75 17.69 14.63
CA HIS A 6 52.20 16.53 13.93
C HIS A 6 50.67 16.66 13.95
N CYS A 7 50.10 17.08 12.84
CA CYS A 7 48.66 17.08 12.60
C CYS A 7 48.17 15.64 12.80
N LEU A 8 47.19 15.45 13.69
CA LEU A 8 46.61 14.15 13.99
C LEU A 8 45.94 13.56 12.74
N ASN A 9 46.65 12.74 11.97
CA ASN A 9 46.02 11.89 10.96
C ASN A 9 45.45 10.65 11.67
N ASN A 10 44.31 10.83 12.34
CA ASN A 10 43.58 9.75 12.97
C ASN A 10 42.72 9.04 11.93
N GLU A 11 43.32 8.17 11.10
CA GLU A 11 42.60 7.33 10.13
C GLU A 11 41.73 6.24 10.78
N LYS A 12 41.85 6.07 12.10
CA LYS A 12 41.05 5.15 12.90
C LYS A 12 39.62 5.69 13.05
N GLY A 13 38.74 5.29 12.14
CA GLY A 13 37.32 5.65 12.14
C GLY A 13 36.80 6.20 10.82
N SER A 14 37.67 6.46 9.83
CA SER A 14 37.27 6.94 8.50
C SER A 14 36.27 5.99 7.82
N ALA A 15 36.50 4.68 7.91
CA ALA A 15 35.58 3.68 7.38
C ALA A 15 34.21 3.67 8.09
N THR A 16 34.16 3.97 9.40
CA THR A 16 32.91 4.04 10.16
C THR A 16 32.11 5.30 9.83
N VAL A 17 32.78 6.43 9.62
CA VAL A 17 32.13 7.69 9.24
C VAL A 17 31.60 7.62 7.80
N GLU A 18 32.35 7.01 6.88
CA GLU A 18 31.90 6.76 5.50
C GLU A 18 30.66 5.85 5.48
N PHE A 19 30.63 4.81 6.31
CA PHE A 19 29.48 3.92 6.45
C PHE A 19 28.22 4.64 6.94
N ILE A 20 28.34 5.58 7.89
CA ILE A 20 27.22 6.40 8.35
C ILE A 20 26.67 7.30 7.23
N GLY A 21 27.53 7.74 6.31
CA GLY A 21 27.10 8.52 5.14
C GLY A 21 26.22 7.75 4.16
N ILE A 22 26.48 6.44 3.98
CA ILE A 22 25.74 5.57 3.05
C ILE A 22 24.46 5.00 3.69
N LEU A 23 24.42 4.91 5.02
CA LEU A 23 23.34 4.31 5.79
C LEU A 23 21.94 4.90 5.50
N PRO A 24 21.73 6.23 5.36
CA PRO A 24 20.45 6.80 4.93
C PRO A 24 19.97 6.27 3.57
N PHE A 25 20.90 6.10 2.63
CA PHE A 25 20.59 5.57 1.29
C PHE A 25 20.19 4.10 1.35
N VAL A 26 20.85 3.30 2.20
CA VAL A 26 20.46 1.91 2.44
C VAL A 26 19.05 1.83 3.02
N PHE A 27 18.71 2.69 3.99
CA PHE A 27 17.34 2.76 4.53
C PHE A 27 16.32 3.14 3.49
N LEU A 28 16.61 4.10 2.60
CA LEU A 28 15.71 4.45 1.50
C LEU A 28 15.46 3.25 0.57
N ILE A 29 16.50 2.50 0.20
CA ILE A 29 16.35 1.29 -0.62
C ILE A 29 15.51 0.24 0.13
N LEU A 30 15.77 0.00 1.41
CA LEU A 30 14.99 -0.92 2.23
C LEU A 30 13.51 -0.52 2.29
N LEU A 31 13.22 0.76 2.43
CA LEU A 31 11.85 1.28 2.42
C LEU A 31 11.18 1.11 1.05
N ILE A 32 11.91 1.33 -0.05
CA ILE A 32 11.39 1.08 -1.40
C ILE A 32 11.07 -0.40 -1.58
N LEU A 33 11.96 -1.30 -1.17
CA LEU A 33 11.70 -2.75 -1.21
C LEU A 33 10.51 -3.15 -0.34
N TRP A 34 10.38 -2.54 0.84
CA TRP A 34 9.23 -2.72 1.71
C TRP A 34 7.92 -2.29 1.02
N GLN A 35 7.93 -1.15 0.32
CA GLN A 35 6.77 -0.67 -0.44
C GLN A 35 6.33 -1.65 -1.51
N PHE A 36 7.25 -2.27 -2.25
CA PHE A 36 6.90 -3.32 -3.22
C PHE A 36 6.19 -4.49 -2.56
N LEU A 37 6.67 -4.93 -1.38
CA LEU A 37 6.03 -6.00 -0.63
C LEU A 37 4.60 -5.61 -0.19
N THR A 38 4.43 -4.39 0.32
CA THR A 38 3.11 -3.89 0.73
C THR A 38 2.17 -3.73 -0.47
N GLY A 39 2.67 -3.30 -1.64
CA GLY A 39 1.89 -3.24 -2.88
C GLY A 39 1.35 -4.60 -3.33
N VAL A 40 2.19 -5.63 -3.31
CA VAL A 40 1.75 -7.01 -3.62
C VAL A 40 0.70 -7.48 -2.60
N TYR A 41 0.91 -7.19 -1.32
CA TYR A 41 -0.05 -7.53 -0.27
C TYR A 41 -1.40 -6.84 -0.51
N ALA A 42 -1.42 -5.55 -0.85
CA ALA A 42 -2.64 -4.80 -1.17
C ALA A 42 -3.42 -5.44 -2.34
N VAL A 43 -2.74 -5.88 -3.40
CA VAL A 43 -3.39 -6.58 -4.52
C VAL A 43 -4.06 -7.89 -4.08
N ILE A 44 -3.41 -8.66 -3.20
CA ILE A 44 -3.96 -9.92 -2.66
C ILE A 44 -5.22 -9.62 -1.82
N ILE A 45 -5.19 -8.56 -1.02
CA ILE A 45 -6.33 -8.13 -0.20
C ILE A 45 -7.49 -7.65 -1.08
N ALA A 46 -7.23 -6.81 -2.09
CA ALA A 46 -8.25 -6.37 -3.04
C ALA A 46 -8.91 -7.55 -3.75
N GLN A 47 -8.12 -8.55 -4.18
CA GLN A 47 -8.65 -9.78 -4.77
C GLN A 47 -9.52 -10.58 -3.80
N SER A 48 -9.09 -10.69 -2.54
CA SER A 48 -9.83 -11.41 -1.50
C SER A 48 -11.15 -10.71 -1.16
N ALA A 49 -11.14 -9.39 -1.07
CA ALA A 49 -12.32 -8.56 -0.86
C ALA A 49 -13.29 -8.65 -2.04
N ALA A 50 -12.81 -8.57 -3.28
CA ALA A 50 -13.63 -8.71 -4.48
C ALA A 50 -14.28 -10.10 -4.59
N ASN A 51 -13.55 -11.16 -4.22
CA ASN A 51 -14.09 -12.51 -4.17
C ASN A 51 -15.19 -12.64 -3.12
N GLU A 52 -15.00 -12.08 -1.92
CA GLU A 52 -16.02 -12.15 -0.86
C GLU A 52 -17.24 -11.31 -1.23
N ALA A 53 -17.06 -10.10 -1.78
CA ALA A 53 -18.14 -9.27 -2.31
C ALA A 53 -18.97 -10.04 -3.35
N ALA A 54 -18.29 -10.67 -4.30
CA ALA A 54 -18.95 -11.45 -5.34
C ALA A 54 -19.72 -12.64 -4.76
N LYS A 55 -19.13 -13.36 -3.80
CA LYS A 55 -19.77 -14.50 -3.15
C LYS A 55 -21.02 -14.09 -2.38
N VAL A 56 -20.95 -13.02 -1.59
CA VAL A 56 -22.10 -12.51 -0.83
C VAL A 56 -23.18 -12.04 -1.80
N TYR A 57 -22.82 -11.23 -2.79
CA TYR A 57 -23.77 -10.72 -3.77
C TYR A 57 -24.46 -11.82 -4.58
N ALA A 58 -23.73 -12.88 -4.95
CA ALA A 58 -24.30 -14.01 -5.68
C ALA A 58 -25.39 -14.75 -4.90
N VAL A 59 -25.36 -14.71 -3.57
CA VAL A 59 -26.30 -15.39 -2.67
C VAL A 59 -27.41 -14.46 -2.21
N THR A 60 -27.08 -13.23 -1.82
CA THR A 60 -28.05 -12.31 -1.17
C THR A 60 -28.67 -11.32 -2.14
N ARG A 61 -28.01 -11.07 -3.29
CA ARG A 61 -28.36 -10.03 -4.26
C ARG A 61 -28.42 -8.62 -3.65
N ASN A 62 -27.83 -8.44 -2.46
CA ASN A 62 -27.80 -7.19 -1.71
C ASN A 62 -26.45 -6.51 -1.88
N LEU A 63 -26.45 -5.31 -2.46
CA LEU A 63 -25.26 -4.52 -2.72
C LEU A 63 -24.59 -4.08 -1.41
N ASP A 64 -25.37 -3.56 -0.46
CA ASP A 64 -24.83 -3.03 0.80
C ASP A 64 -24.15 -4.12 1.62
N GLU A 65 -24.75 -5.31 1.66
CA GLU A 65 -24.19 -6.46 2.39
C GLU A 65 -22.89 -6.96 1.74
N ALA A 66 -22.85 -7.01 0.41
CA ALA A 66 -21.66 -7.41 -0.33
C ALA A 66 -20.50 -6.40 -0.19
N MET A 67 -20.80 -5.10 -0.25
CA MET A 67 -19.82 -4.04 -0.05
C MET A 67 -19.29 -4.01 1.39
N ASN A 68 -20.15 -4.20 2.37
CA ASN A 68 -19.74 -4.28 3.77
C ASN A 68 -18.82 -5.50 4.02
N ALA A 69 -19.15 -6.65 3.43
CA ALA A 69 -18.28 -7.82 3.49
C ALA A 69 -16.89 -7.54 2.88
N ALA A 70 -16.83 -6.87 1.73
CA ALA A 70 -15.59 -6.45 1.09
C ALA A 70 -14.79 -5.49 1.98
N GLN A 71 -15.45 -4.45 2.51
CA GLN A 71 -14.86 -3.45 3.38
C GLN A 71 -14.29 -4.08 4.66
N HIS A 72 -14.96 -5.09 5.22
CA HIS A 72 -14.46 -5.81 6.38
C HIS A 72 -13.15 -6.57 6.09
N ILE A 73 -13.03 -7.18 4.90
CA ILE A 73 -11.78 -7.83 4.48
C ILE A 73 -10.65 -6.82 4.37
N VAL A 74 -10.89 -5.67 3.73
CA VAL A 74 -9.86 -4.63 3.57
C VAL A 74 -9.47 -4.02 4.92
N SER A 75 -10.45 -3.69 5.76
CA SER A 75 -10.23 -3.05 7.07
C SER A 75 -9.50 -3.97 8.07
N SER A 76 -9.62 -5.28 7.90
CA SER A 76 -8.92 -6.27 8.74
C SER A 76 -7.49 -6.58 8.28
N ALA A 77 -7.10 -6.17 7.06
CA ALA A 77 -5.77 -6.43 6.51
C ALA A 77 -4.65 -5.65 7.20
N GLY A 78 -4.95 -4.44 7.70
CA GLY A 78 -3.97 -3.54 8.30
C GLY A 78 -2.86 -3.09 7.33
N GLY A 79 -1.74 -2.60 7.87
CA GLY A 79 -0.54 -2.32 7.08
C GLY A 79 -0.64 -1.12 6.13
N GLY A 80 -1.47 -0.12 6.46
CA GLY A 80 -1.65 1.10 5.64
C GLY A 80 -2.49 0.87 4.39
N ILE A 81 -3.34 -0.16 4.40
CA ILE A 81 -4.30 -0.42 3.34
C ILE A 81 -5.67 0.04 3.82
N SER A 82 -6.34 0.89 3.03
CA SER A 82 -7.71 1.34 3.27
C SER A 82 -8.64 0.98 2.12
N TYR A 83 -9.94 0.93 2.41
CA TYR A 83 -10.97 0.64 1.42
C TYR A 83 -11.28 1.89 0.59
N ASP A 84 -11.13 1.80 -0.73
CA ASP A 84 -11.50 2.89 -1.64
C ASP A 84 -12.97 2.73 -2.04
N SER A 85 -13.82 3.60 -1.50
CA SER A 85 -15.25 3.59 -1.79
C SER A 85 -15.57 4.19 -3.17
N GLY A 86 -14.65 4.96 -3.76
CA GLY A 86 -14.80 5.61 -5.06
C GLY A 86 -14.54 4.67 -6.24
N ASP A 87 -13.58 3.74 -6.11
CA ASP A 87 -13.28 2.72 -7.14
C ASP A 87 -13.97 1.36 -6.88
N SER A 88 -14.73 1.23 -5.79
CA SER A 88 -15.48 0.00 -5.46
C SER A 88 -16.93 0.05 -5.92
N TYR A 89 -17.36 -0.94 -6.72
CA TYR A 89 -18.74 -1.06 -7.18
C TYR A 89 -19.12 -2.49 -7.53
N ILE A 90 -20.42 -2.77 -7.53
CA ILE A 90 -20.99 -3.98 -8.16
C ILE A 90 -21.94 -3.53 -9.25
N SER A 91 -21.76 -4.05 -10.46
CA SER A 91 -22.62 -3.81 -11.61
C SER A 91 -23.29 -5.12 -12.05
N ASP A 92 -24.60 -5.08 -12.25
CA ASP A 92 -25.39 -6.23 -12.73
C ASP A 92 -25.55 -6.16 -14.25
N GLU A 93 -25.21 -7.26 -14.93
CA GLU A 93 -25.34 -7.49 -16.37
C GLU A 93 -26.27 -8.70 -16.62
N GLY A 94 -27.48 -8.65 -16.06
CA GLY A 94 -28.54 -9.62 -16.31
C GLY A 94 -28.34 -10.94 -15.58
N SER A 95 -27.69 -11.91 -16.21
CA SER A 95 -27.35 -13.20 -15.56
C SER A 95 -26.00 -13.16 -14.85
N TYR A 96 -25.16 -12.19 -15.19
CA TYR A 96 -23.83 -12.02 -14.63
C TYR A 96 -23.76 -10.72 -13.85
N PHE A 97 -22.82 -10.64 -12.92
CA PHE A 97 -22.48 -9.41 -12.24
C PHE A 97 -20.95 -9.27 -12.20
N THR A 98 -20.50 -8.03 -12.06
CA THR A 98 -19.09 -7.67 -11.96
C THR A 98 -18.90 -6.93 -10.64
N ALA A 99 -18.10 -7.47 -9.74
CA ALA A 99 -17.71 -6.86 -8.48
C ALA A 99 -16.28 -6.32 -8.59
N ARG A 100 -16.13 -5.01 -8.48
CA ARG A 100 -14.84 -4.33 -8.40
C ARG A 100 -14.64 -3.79 -7.00
N ILE A 101 -13.49 -4.07 -6.40
CA ILE A 101 -13.09 -3.51 -5.11
C ILE A 101 -11.78 -2.77 -5.26
N GLY A 102 -11.79 -1.50 -4.89
CA GLY A 102 -10.63 -0.61 -4.78
C GLY A 102 -10.04 -0.63 -3.38
N VAL A 103 -8.72 -0.54 -3.30
CA VAL A 103 -7.96 -0.34 -2.07
C VAL A 103 -6.93 0.75 -2.27
N ASP A 104 -6.76 1.59 -1.25
CA ASP A 104 -5.72 2.61 -1.21
C ASP A 104 -4.57 2.13 -0.34
N LEU A 105 -3.35 2.37 -0.78
CA LEU A 105 -2.12 2.05 -0.05
C LEU A 105 -1.36 3.31 0.33
N ASP A 106 -1.06 3.45 1.62
CA ASP A 106 -0.29 4.54 2.18
C ASP A 106 1.22 4.46 1.85
N LEU A 107 1.79 5.61 1.47
CA LEU A 107 3.23 5.76 1.28
C LEU A 107 3.95 5.95 2.63
N PHE A 108 4.58 4.89 3.15
CA PHE A 108 5.27 4.91 4.45
C PHE A 108 6.60 5.67 4.48
N PHE A 109 7.26 5.85 3.33
CA PHE A 109 8.61 6.42 3.27
C PHE A 109 8.62 7.94 3.10
N ILE A 110 7.46 8.56 2.81
CA ILE A 110 7.35 10.00 2.64
C ILE A 110 7.10 10.65 4.01
N PRO A 111 7.99 11.52 4.50
CA PRO A 111 7.77 12.23 5.75
C PRO A 111 6.58 13.20 5.65
N ASP A 112 5.90 13.43 6.77
CA ASP A 112 4.66 14.22 6.82
C ASP A 112 4.83 15.66 6.31
N ILE A 113 6.04 16.22 6.45
CA ILE A 113 6.40 17.56 5.96
C ILE A 113 6.21 17.67 4.44
N ILE A 114 6.51 16.58 3.71
CA ILE A 114 6.33 16.52 2.26
C ILE A 114 4.87 16.21 1.93
N LYS A 115 4.23 15.30 2.67
CA LYS A 115 2.80 14.95 2.49
C LYS A 115 1.87 16.15 2.64
N GLN A 116 2.17 17.11 3.51
CA GLN A 116 1.34 18.31 3.70
C GLN A 116 1.24 19.19 2.44
N ASN A 117 2.23 19.11 1.54
CA ASN A 117 2.27 19.89 0.30
C ASN A 117 1.82 19.08 -0.93
N MET A 118 1.41 17.83 -0.73
CA MET A 118 0.98 16.91 -1.77
C MET A 118 -0.55 16.89 -1.88
N ALA A 119 -1.09 16.72 -3.08
CA ALA A 119 -2.53 16.52 -3.28
C ALA A 119 -2.97 15.20 -2.62
N GLU A 120 -4.21 15.10 -2.16
CA GLU A 120 -4.71 13.89 -1.48
C GLU A 120 -4.60 12.64 -2.36
N GLU A 121 -4.82 12.79 -3.67
CA GLU A 121 -4.71 11.73 -4.68
C GLU A 121 -3.28 11.17 -4.86
N ASP A 122 -2.25 11.97 -4.58
CA ASP A 122 -0.85 11.58 -4.75
C ASP A 122 -0.27 10.91 -3.48
N LYS A 123 -0.99 10.98 -2.36
CA LYS A 123 -0.52 10.43 -1.07
C LYS A 123 -0.69 8.92 -0.96
N VAL A 124 -1.52 8.35 -1.82
CA VAL A 124 -1.92 6.95 -1.82
C VAL A 124 -1.71 6.33 -3.19
N ILE A 125 -1.55 5.01 -3.20
CA ILE A 125 -1.59 4.21 -4.43
C ILE A 125 -2.91 3.46 -4.46
N SER A 126 -3.83 3.88 -5.34
CA SER A 126 -5.10 3.19 -5.54
C SER A 126 -4.94 1.98 -6.44
N LEU A 127 -5.45 0.83 -5.99
CA LEU A 127 -5.36 -0.46 -6.64
C LEU A 127 -6.75 -1.10 -6.65
N GLY A 128 -7.22 -1.54 -7.81
CA GLY A 128 -8.53 -2.17 -7.96
C GLY A 128 -8.44 -3.62 -8.41
N ARG A 129 -9.37 -4.45 -7.94
CA ARG A 129 -9.55 -5.81 -8.46
C ARG A 129 -10.99 -6.11 -8.82
N GLU A 130 -11.17 -6.72 -9.99
CA GLU A 130 -12.46 -7.04 -10.56
C GLU A 130 -12.69 -8.56 -10.61
N VAL A 131 -13.89 -8.98 -10.24
CA VAL A 131 -14.36 -10.37 -10.23
C VAL A 131 -15.72 -10.43 -10.91
N ARG A 132 -15.87 -11.34 -11.87
CA ARG A 132 -17.13 -11.56 -12.59
C ARG A 132 -17.76 -12.87 -12.14
N GLY A 133 -19.04 -12.82 -11.75
CA GLY A 133 -19.79 -13.97 -11.23
C GLY A 133 -21.15 -14.12 -11.90
N ARG A 134 -21.80 -15.27 -11.68
CA ARG A 134 -23.20 -15.52 -12.08
C ARG A 134 -24.08 -15.44 -10.85
N VAL A 135 -25.23 -14.77 -10.95
CA VAL A 135 -26.20 -14.75 -9.84
C VAL A 135 -26.88 -16.11 -9.74
N VAL A 136 -26.83 -16.71 -8.56
CA VAL A 136 -27.49 -18.00 -8.30
C VAL A 136 -28.95 -17.68 -7.97
N HIS A 137 -29.87 -18.23 -8.78
CA HIS A 137 -31.32 -18.11 -8.55
C HIS A 137 -31.80 -19.21 -7.60
#